data_AF-A0A2V8Y2A1-F1
#
_entry.id   AF-A0A2V8Y2A1-F1
#
_cell.length_a   1.000
_cell.length_b   1.000
_cell.length_c   1.000
_cell.angle_alpha   90.00
_cell.angle_beta   90.00
_cell.angle_gamma   90.00
#
_symmetry.space_group_name_H-M   'P 1'
#
loop_
_entity.id
_entity.type
_entity.pdbx_description
1 polymer ?
#
loop_
_entity_poly.entity_id
_entity_poly.type
_entity_poly.pdbx_seq_one_letter_code
_entity_poly.pdbx_strand_id
1 'polypeptide(L)'
;MLKDGNFQLVRSYERKGERVRYYSVERGTWEEIPAAMVDWDATARAEAAEKAEEDAFAKKVHTQEEAQRIETVMDVDASLQVAPGVFLPPGEGMFVIEGKFVTQLEQAGSQVRTDKKQFLKQVLSPIPIIPSKRNVEIPGSRAKVRVTNAQVEFYLREAPPDPDRTSPIVKSSRPGESGPEVELVRATVKGNKRQLESIKNLFGQQVEENRKTISMERWEIAPTVFRFTVSEPLPPGEYALAEILPDGMNLYVWDFGMDSTTGPKPATRTKKPN
;
A
#
# COMPACT_ATOMS: atom_id res chain seq x y z
N MET A 1 7.85 -35.85 31.99
CA MET A 1 7.36 -36.34 33.29
C MET A 1 7.84 -37.78 33.53
N LEU A 2 8.32 -38.10 34.73
CA LEU A 2 8.72 -39.45 35.11
C LEU A 2 7.61 -40.11 35.95
N LYS A 3 7.54 -41.44 35.93
CA LYS A 3 6.50 -42.21 36.63
C LYS A 3 6.60 -42.17 38.16
N ASP A 4 7.74 -41.79 38.69
CA ASP A 4 7.97 -41.55 40.13
C ASP A 4 7.42 -40.20 40.60
N GLY A 5 6.81 -39.42 39.71
CA GLY A 5 6.27 -38.09 39.98
C GLY A 5 7.29 -36.96 39.85
N ASN A 6 8.56 -37.28 39.59
CA ASN A 6 9.58 -36.27 39.32
C ASN A 6 9.48 -35.77 37.86
N PHE A 7 10.01 -34.58 37.59
CA PHE A 7 10.08 -34.04 36.23
C PHE A 7 11.50 -33.61 35.88
N GLN A 8 11.77 -33.57 34.58
CA GLN A 8 13.05 -33.13 34.03
C GLN A 8 12.74 -32.08 32.97
N LEU A 9 13.35 -30.89 33.10
CA LEU A 9 13.22 -29.84 32.11
C LEU A 9 14.22 -30.12 30.98
N VAL A 10 13.72 -30.36 29.77
CA VAL A 10 14.52 -30.80 28.63
C VAL A 10 14.28 -29.89 27.44
N ARG A 11 15.34 -29.57 26.69
CA ARG A 11 15.23 -28.76 25.46
C ARG A 11 14.68 -29.57 24.30
N SER A 12 15.07 -30.83 24.23
CA SER A 12 14.62 -31.79 23.23
C SER A 12 14.87 -33.20 23.73
N TYR A 13 14.09 -34.15 23.21
CA TYR A 13 14.29 -35.57 23.47
C TYR A 13 14.05 -36.38 22.20
N GLU A 14 14.68 -37.55 22.16
CA GLU A 14 14.55 -38.52 21.09
C GLU A 14 14.42 -39.91 21.70
N ARG A 15 13.42 -40.68 21.24
CA ARG A 15 13.24 -42.06 21.67
C ARG A 15 14.02 -43.00 20.76
N LYS A 16 14.98 -43.72 21.34
CA LYS A 16 15.80 -44.75 20.66
C LYS A 16 15.51 -46.12 21.26
N GLY A 17 14.47 -46.76 20.74
CA GLY A 17 14.01 -48.07 21.21
C GLY A 17 13.57 -48.04 22.68
N GLU A 18 14.32 -48.73 23.54
CA GLU A 18 14.07 -48.81 24.99
C GLU A 18 14.67 -47.65 25.81
N ARG A 19 15.42 -46.75 25.18
CA ARG A 19 16.03 -45.59 25.83
C ARG A 19 15.48 -44.29 25.27
N VAL A 20 15.37 -43.28 26.12
CA VAL A 20 15.08 -41.89 25.71
C VAL A 20 16.34 -41.10 25.98
N ARG A 21 16.84 -40.46 24.93
CA ARG A 21 17.95 -39.51 25.02
C ARG A 21 17.37 -38.11 25.07
N TYR A 22 17.74 -37.30 26.06
CA TYR A 22 17.23 -35.94 26.21
C TYR A 22 18.35 -34.95 26.50
N TYR A 23 18.17 -33.70 26.12
CA TYR A 23 19.10 -32.62 26.42
C TYR A 23 18.63 -31.85 27.64
N SER A 24 19.33 -32.03 28.77
CA SER A 24 19.00 -31.37 30.04
C SER A 24 19.27 -29.87 29.94
N VAL A 25 18.28 -29.03 30.23
CA VAL A 25 18.45 -27.57 30.22
C VAL A 25 19.33 -27.12 31.39
N GLU A 26 19.21 -27.79 32.54
CA GLU A 26 19.95 -27.45 33.76
C GLU A 26 21.43 -27.81 33.66
N ARG A 27 21.74 -28.97 33.05
CA ARG A 27 23.11 -29.48 32.97
C ARG A 27 23.78 -29.17 31.64
N GLY A 28 23.03 -28.75 30.62
CA GLY A 28 23.56 -28.41 29.30
C GLY A 28 24.17 -29.59 28.54
N THR A 29 23.81 -30.82 28.88
CA THR A 29 24.36 -32.05 28.29
C THR A 29 23.27 -33.03 27.87
N TRP A 30 23.64 -33.97 26.99
CA TRP A 30 22.78 -35.08 26.60
C TRP A 30 22.85 -36.19 27.65
N GLU A 31 21.69 -36.60 28.16
CA GLU A 31 21.52 -37.67 29.12
C GLU A 31 20.59 -38.76 28.55
N GLU A 32 20.61 -39.95 29.15
CA GLU A 32 19.81 -41.09 28.71
C GLU A 32 19.13 -41.79 29.88
N ILE A 33 17.85 -42.11 29.70
CA ILE A 33 17.05 -42.86 30.67
C ILE A 33 16.24 -43.97 29.99
N PRO A 34 15.81 -45.01 30.73
CA PRO A 34 14.89 -46.01 30.18
C PRO A 34 13.55 -45.39 29.79
N ALA A 35 13.05 -45.70 28.59
CA ALA A 35 11.75 -45.22 28.11
C ALA A 35 10.57 -45.67 28.98
N ALA A 36 10.73 -46.78 29.72
CA ALA A 36 9.73 -47.29 30.65
C ALA A 36 9.55 -46.42 31.91
N MET A 37 10.52 -45.54 32.22
CA MET A 37 10.50 -44.63 33.35
C MET A 37 9.73 -43.33 33.07
N VAL A 38 9.52 -43.01 31.78
CA VAL A 38 8.79 -41.82 31.35
C VAL A 38 7.28 -42.10 31.42
N ASP A 39 6.54 -41.16 32.03
CA ASP A 39 5.09 -41.11 31.92
C ASP A 39 4.74 -40.31 30.66
N TRP A 40 4.43 -41.02 29.58
CA TRP A 40 4.16 -40.42 28.26
C TRP A 40 2.84 -39.66 28.23
N ASP A 41 1.82 -40.11 28.96
CA ASP A 41 0.52 -39.44 29.01
C ASP A 41 0.60 -38.14 29.82
N ALA A 42 1.37 -38.13 30.91
CA ALA A 42 1.66 -36.91 31.66
C ALA A 42 2.59 -35.97 30.89
N THR A 43 3.57 -36.50 30.15
CA THR A 43 4.49 -35.69 29.33
C THR A 43 3.74 -35.02 28.17
N ALA A 44 2.91 -35.75 27.42
CA ALA A 44 2.11 -35.18 26.34
C ALA A 44 1.12 -34.10 26.82
N ARG A 45 0.53 -34.28 28.01
CA ARG A 45 -0.34 -33.27 28.63
C ARG A 45 0.43 -32.01 29.05
N ALA A 46 1.63 -32.18 29.61
CA ALA A 46 2.49 -31.05 30.00
C ALA A 46 2.96 -30.27 28.76
N GLU A 47 3.41 -30.94 27.70
CA GLU A 47 3.79 -30.30 26.43
C GLU A 47 2.60 -29.57 25.78
N ALA A 48 1.41 -30.17 25.80
CA ALA A 48 0.20 -29.53 25.27
C ALA A 48 -0.21 -28.30 26.10
N ALA A 49 -0.04 -28.34 27.42
CA ALA A 49 -0.31 -27.21 28.30
C ALA A 49 0.69 -26.06 28.09
N GLU A 50 1.99 -26.37 28.03
CA GLU A 50 3.05 -25.40 27.75
C GLU A 50 2.83 -24.72 26.39
N LYS A 51 2.55 -25.49 25.34
CA LYS A 51 2.22 -24.96 24.02
C LYS A 51 0.96 -24.09 24.04
N ALA A 52 -0.07 -24.49 24.78
CA ALA A 52 -1.28 -23.69 24.91
C ALA A 52 -1.04 -22.38 25.67
N GLU A 53 -0.17 -22.37 26.68
CA GLU A 53 0.25 -21.17 27.40
C GLU A 53 1.10 -20.25 26.53
N GLU A 54 2.04 -20.80 25.75
CA GLU A 54 2.83 -20.05 24.76
C GLU A 54 1.93 -19.42 23.69
N ASP A 55 1.00 -20.19 23.12
CA ASP A 55 0.02 -19.69 22.14
C ASP A 55 -0.88 -18.61 22.75
N ALA A 56 -1.31 -18.78 24.01
CA ALA A 56 -2.10 -17.79 24.72
C ALA A 56 -1.31 -16.52 25.04
N PHE A 57 -0.03 -16.66 25.40
CA PHE A 57 0.87 -15.54 25.63
C PHE A 57 1.16 -14.77 24.34
N ALA A 58 1.47 -15.47 23.26
CA ALA A 58 1.68 -14.89 21.93
C ALA A 58 0.44 -14.11 21.47
N LYS A 59 -0.76 -14.67 21.66
CA LYS A 59 -2.03 -13.97 21.36
C LYS A 59 -2.18 -12.69 22.21
N LYS A 60 -1.91 -12.75 23.51
CA LYS A 60 -2.00 -11.58 24.40
C LYS A 60 -1.01 -10.47 24.02
N VAL A 61 0.24 -10.83 23.73
CA VAL A 61 1.27 -9.89 23.26
C VAL A 61 0.81 -9.25 21.96
N HIS A 62 0.34 -10.05 21.00
CA HIS A 62 -0.16 -9.54 19.73
C HIS A 62 -1.32 -8.55 19.92
N THR A 63 -2.33 -8.89 20.74
CA THR A 63 -3.44 -7.98 21.04
C THR A 63 -2.98 -6.70 21.73
N GLN A 64 -1.99 -6.75 22.63
CA GLN A 64 -1.45 -5.55 23.28
C GLN A 64 -0.66 -4.66 22.30
N GLU A 65 0.16 -5.26 21.44
CA GLU A 65 0.89 -4.53 20.39
C GLU A 65 -0.08 -3.88 19.39
N GLU A 66 -1.14 -4.57 19.01
CA GLU A 66 -2.21 -4.02 18.18
C GLU A 66 -2.91 -2.84 18.85
N ALA A 67 -3.27 -2.97 20.14
CA ALA A 67 -3.90 -1.88 20.90
C ALA A 67 -3.00 -0.64 21.00
N GLN A 68 -1.71 -0.82 21.31
CA GLN A 68 -0.75 0.29 21.35
C GLN A 68 -0.54 0.94 19.98
N ARG A 69 -0.54 0.14 18.91
CA ARG A 69 -0.45 0.66 17.53
C ARG A 69 -1.68 1.51 17.20
N ILE A 70 -2.87 1.03 17.55
CA ILE A 70 -4.13 1.78 17.34
C ILE A 70 -4.09 3.10 18.12
N GLU A 71 -3.72 3.06 19.40
CA GLU A 71 -3.61 4.26 20.25
C GLU A 71 -2.61 5.28 19.67
N THR A 72 -1.43 4.83 19.25
CA THR A 72 -0.42 5.69 18.61
C THR A 72 -0.93 6.32 17.31
N VAL A 73 -1.66 5.56 16.48
CA VAL A 73 -2.23 6.08 15.23
C VAL A 73 -3.32 7.11 15.51
N MET A 74 -4.16 6.90 16.52
CA MET A 74 -5.20 7.86 16.91
C MET A 74 -4.61 9.20 17.39
N ASP A 75 -3.51 9.18 18.12
CA ASP A 75 -2.82 10.41 18.55
C ASP A 75 -2.27 11.21 17.36
N VAL A 76 -1.70 10.52 16.36
CA VAL A 76 -1.25 11.10 15.09
C VAL A 76 -2.41 11.72 14.29
N ASP A 77 -3.60 11.10 14.35
CA ASP A 77 -4.78 11.54 13.61
C ASP A 77 -5.24 12.96 14.01
N ALA A 78 -5.04 13.35 15.28
CA ALA A 78 -5.56 14.60 15.83
C ALA A 78 -4.70 15.85 15.54
N SER A 79 -3.42 15.75 15.19
CA SER A 79 -2.55 16.95 15.15
C SER A 79 -1.29 16.90 14.31
N LEU A 80 -1.21 16.04 13.29
CA LEU A 80 0.01 15.98 12.47
C LEU A 80 0.25 17.30 11.71
N GLN A 81 1.29 18.02 12.12
CA GLN A 81 1.74 19.25 11.48
C GLN A 81 2.68 18.93 10.32
N VAL A 82 2.27 19.27 9.09
CA VAL A 82 3.03 18.95 7.86
C VAL A 82 3.88 20.12 7.36
N ALA A 83 3.54 21.34 7.80
CA ALA A 83 4.34 22.53 7.63
C ALA A 83 4.04 23.52 8.78
N PRO A 84 4.86 24.56 9.02
CA PRO A 84 4.61 25.53 10.09
C PRO A 84 3.21 26.14 10.02
N GLY A 85 2.37 25.79 11.00
CA GLY A 85 0.97 26.22 11.09
C GLY A 85 0.00 25.52 10.12
N VAL A 86 0.41 24.43 9.46
CA VAL A 86 -0.42 23.64 8.54
C VAL A 86 -0.59 22.23 9.10
N PHE A 87 -1.82 21.86 9.41
CA PHE A 87 -2.17 20.55 9.95
C PHE A 87 -2.84 19.70 8.89
N LEU A 88 -2.47 18.43 8.84
CA LEU A 88 -3.15 17.47 7.97
C LEU A 88 -4.55 17.17 8.57
N PRO A 89 -5.62 17.25 7.76
CA PRO A 89 -6.96 16.91 8.23
C PRO A 89 -7.05 15.48 8.77
N PRO A 90 -7.91 15.24 9.78
CA PRO A 90 -8.21 13.89 10.24
C PRO A 90 -8.88 13.06 9.17
N GLY A 91 -8.74 11.75 9.28
CA GLY A 91 -9.42 10.81 8.41
C GLY A 91 -8.61 10.37 7.19
N GLU A 92 -9.11 9.31 6.59
CA GLU A 92 -8.44 8.59 5.52
C GLU A 92 -8.54 9.31 4.17
N GLY A 93 -7.44 9.37 3.43
CA GLY A 93 -7.43 9.90 2.07
C GLY A 93 -6.10 10.48 1.61
N MET A 94 -6.12 10.97 0.37
CA MET A 94 -5.00 11.68 -0.26
C MET A 94 -5.23 13.18 -0.18
N PHE A 95 -4.20 13.92 0.22
CA PHE A 95 -4.22 15.36 0.38
C PHE A 95 -3.08 15.99 -0.43
N VAL A 96 -3.36 17.12 -1.08
CA VAL A 96 -2.33 17.97 -1.69
C VAL A 96 -2.12 19.21 -0.84
N ILE A 97 -0.85 19.57 -0.64
CA ILE A 97 -0.45 20.77 0.09
C ILE A 97 0.09 21.80 -0.90
N GLU A 98 -0.55 22.97 -0.91
CA GLU A 98 -0.14 24.13 -1.69
C GLU A 98 0.14 25.31 -0.74
N GLY A 99 1.40 25.41 -0.31
CA GLY A 99 1.82 26.42 0.67
C GLY A 99 1.14 26.20 2.03
N LYS A 100 0.08 26.96 2.30
CA LYS A 100 -0.72 26.86 3.55
C LYS A 100 -2.07 26.18 3.36
N PHE A 101 -2.43 25.84 2.13
CA PHE A 101 -3.72 25.23 1.81
C PHE A 101 -3.58 23.72 1.74
N VAL A 102 -4.52 23.03 2.38
CA VAL A 102 -4.64 21.57 2.34
C VAL A 102 -5.93 21.23 1.63
N THR A 103 -5.84 20.46 0.54
CA THR A 103 -7.00 20.04 -0.24
C THR A 103 -7.04 18.52 -0.31
N GLN A 104 -8.14 17.91 0.08
CA GLN A 104 -8.35 16.48 -0.11
C GLN A 104 -8.66 16.19 -1.58
N LEU A 105 -8.01 15.17 -2.15
CA LEU A 105 -8.31 14.65 -3.46
C LEU A 105 -9.39 13.56 -3.33
N GLU A 106 -10.46 13.68 -4.11
CA GLU A 106 -11.46 12.63 -4.23
C GLU A 106 -10.92 11.51 -5.14
N GLN A 107 -11.29 10.25 -4.86
CA GLN A 107 -11.03 9.16 -5.80
C GLN A 107 -11.96 9.29 -7.01
N ALA A 108 -11.37 9.39 -8.20
CA ALA A 108 -12.06 9.31 -9.48
C ALA A 108 -12.00 7.89 -10.04
N GLY A 109 -13.15 7.34 -10.41
CA GLY A 109 -13.23 6.05 -11.08
C GLY A 109 -12.74 6.13 -12.53
N SER A 110 -11.65 5.43 -12.83
CA SER A 110 -11.16 5.22 -14.19
C SER A 110 -11.81 3.97 -14.81
N GLN A 111 -11.92 3.96 -16.13
CA GLN A 111 -12.54 2.89 -16.90
C GLN A 111 -11.51 2.24 -17.83
N VAL A 112 -11.49 0.90 -17.84
CA VAL A 112 -10.74 0.14 -18.84
C VAL A 112 -11.58 0.06 -20.12
N ARG A 113 -11.09 0.65 -21.21
CA ARG A 113 -11.75 0.57 -22.52
C ARG A 113 -10.90 -0.17 -23.54
N THR A 114 -11.49 -1.18 -24.17
CA THR A 114 -10.90 -1.88 -25.32
C THR A 114 -11.07 -1.05 -26.59
N ASP A 115 -10.01 -0.96 -27.40
CA ASP A 115 -10.08 -0.26 -28.68
C ASP A 115 -10.99 -1.01 -29.67
N LYS A 116 -12.14 -0.41 -30.01
CA LYS A 116 -13.16 -0.99 -30.91
C LYS A 116 -12.61 -1.29 -32.30
N LYS A 117 -11.65 -0.48 -32.82
CA LYS A 117 -11.05 -0.71 -34.15
C LYS A 117 -10.17 -1.95 -34.13
N GLN A 118 -9.45 -2.16 -33.02
CA GLN A 118 -8.57 -3.31 -32.85
C GLN A 118 -9.38 -4.59 -32.60
N PHE A 119 -10.46 -4.50 -31.81
CA PHE A 119 -11.38 -5.60 -31.59
C PHE A 119 -12.06 -6.08 -32.88
N LEU A 120 -12.53 -5.16 -33.74
CA LEU A 120 -13.12 -5.55 -35.02
C LEU A 120 -12.13 -6.27 -35.95
N LYS A 121 -10.86 -5.83 -35.98
CA LYS A 121 -9.80 -6.53 -36.72
C LYS A 121 -9.53 -7.93 -36.17
N GLN A 122 -9.65 -8.11 -34.86
CA GLN A 122 -9.48 -9.40 -34.19
C GLN A 122 -10.60 -10.38 -34.55
N VAL A 123 -11.85 -9.93 -34.60
CA VAL A 123 -13.01 -10.78 -34.99
C VAL A 123 -12.94 -11.23 -36.46
N LEU A 124 -12.32 -10.44 -37.33
CA LEU A 124 -12.23 -10.71 -38.78
C LEU A 124 -11.02 -11.55 -39.19
N SER A 125 -10.09 -11.86 -38.28
CA SER A 125 -8.88 -12.63 -38.57
C SER A 125 -8.98 -14.05 -38.00
N PRO A 126 -8.82 -15.11 -38.81
CA PRO A 126 -8.84 -16.50 -38.32
C PRO A 126 -7.61 -16.88 -37.47
N ILE A 127 -6.62 -15.98 -37.32
CA ILE A 127 -5.38 -16.23 -36.56
C ILE A 127 -5.20 -15.09 -35.52
N PRO A 128 -4.97 -15.39 -34.23
CA PRO A 128 -4.91 -14.39 -33.15
C PRO A 128 -3.55 -13.67 -33.06
N ILE A 129 -3.00 -13.21 -34.19
CA ILE A 129 -1.70 -12.50 -34.26
C ILE A 129 -1.85 -10.99 -33.98
N ILE A 130 -3.08 -10.47 -33.85
CA ILE A 130 -3.33 -9.04 -33.68
C ILE A 130 -3.33 -8.67 -32.19
N PRO A 131 -2.45 -7.78 -31.72
CA PRO A 131 -2.44 -7.36 -30.32
C PRO A 131 -3.75 -6.65 -29.96
N SER A 132 -4.39 -7.04 -28.86
CA SER A 132 -5.51 -6.28 -28.27
C SER A 132 -4.95 -5.07 -27.50
N LYS A 133 -5.65 -3.94 -27.54
CA LYS A 133 -5.26 -2.70 -26.85
C LYS A 133 -6.34 -2.29 -25.85
N ARG A 134 -5.93 -2.03 -24.61
CA ARG A 134 -6.75 -1.52 -23.52
C ARG A 134 -6.18 -0.20 -23.03
N ASN A 135 -7.03 0.80 -22.81
CA ASN A 135 -6.63 2.06 -22.21
C ASN A 135 -7.32 2.19 -20.84
N VAL A 136 -6.59 2.73 -19.86
CA VAL A 136 -7.19 3.20 -18.61
C VAL A 136 -7.45 4.69 -18.74
N GLU A 137 -8.73 5.09 -18.63
CA GLU A 137 -9.20 6.44 -18.91
C GLU A 137 -10.08 6.98 -17.77
N ILE A 138 -9.81 8.20 -17.30
CA ILE A 138 -10.72 8.94 -16.43
C ILE A 138 -11.71 9.73 -17.31
N PRO A 139 -13.03 9.64 -17.07
CA PRO A 139 -14.01 10.50 -17.72
C PRO A 139 -13.76 12.00 -17.41
N GLY A 140 -14.06 12.85 -18.39
CA GLY A 140 -13.85 14.30 -18.28
C GLY A 140 -12.48 14.73 -18.78
N SER A 141 -12.43 15.90 -19.41
CA SER A 141 -11.19 16.51 -19.94
C SER A 141 -10.37 17.26 -18.89
N ARG A 142 -10.94 17.53 -17.71
CA ARG A 142 -10.35 18.39 -16.67
C ARG A 142 -10.67 17.87 -15.28
N ALA A 143 -9.67 17.83 -14.40
CA ALA A 143 -9.84 17.52 -12.98
C ALA A 143 -10.62 18.61 -12.25
N LYS A 144 -11.36 18.23 -11.21
CA LYS A 144 -12.05 19.17 -10.33
C LYS A 144 -11.04 19.99 -9.51
N VAL A 145 -10.07 19.32 -8.89
CA VAL A 145 -9.03 19.97 -8.07
C VAL A 145 -7.96 20.53 -9.00
N ARG A 146 -7.66 21.83 -8.80
CA ARG A 146 -6.66 22.58 -9.57
C ARG A 146 -5.60 23.10 -8.63
N VAL A 147 -4.34 22.93 -9.02
CA VAL A 147 -3.16 23.38 -8.26
C VAL A 147 -2.36 24.33 -9.14
N THR A 148 -1.78 25.38 -8.54
CA THR A 148 -1.06 26.44 -9.27
C THR A 148 0.44 26.48 -8.96
N ASN A 149 0.85 26.01 -7.79
CA ASN A 149 2.24 25.88 -7.40
C ASN A 149 2.84 24.61 -8.02
N ALA A 150 3.94 24.75 -8.75
CA ALA A 150 4.62 23.63 -9.41
C ALA A 150 5.35 22.70 -8.42
N GLN A 151 5.65 23.17 -7.22
CA GLN A 151 6.19 22.37 -6.11
C GLN A 151 5.04 21.92 -5.22
N VAL A 152 4.50 20.75 -5.54
CA VAL A 152 3.42 20.11 -4.80
C VAL A 152 3.96 19.02 -3.90
N GLU A 153 3.33 18.89 -2.74
CA GLU A 153 3.53 17.75 -1.86
C GLU A 153 2.20 17.06 -1.65
N PHE A 154 2.26 15.73 -1.57
CA PHE A 154 1.09 14.91 -1.31
C PHE A 154 1.25 14.16 -0.02
N TYR A 155 0.15 13.97 0.68
CA TYR A 155 0.10 13.24 1.93
C TYR A 155 -1.02 12.23 1.84
N LEU A 156 -0.72 10.98 2.12
CA LEU A 156 -1.72 9.93 2.25
C LEU A 156 -1.83 9.53 3.70
N ARG A 157 -3.06 9.52 4.21
CA ARG A 157 -3.40 8.96 5.51
C ARG A 157 -4.25 7.71 5.30
N GLU A 158 -3.77 6.57 5.78
CA GLU A 158 -4.59 5.35 5.85
C GLU A 158 -5.54 5.44 7.05
N ALA A 159 -6.62 4.67 7.02
CA ALA A 159 -7.41 4.45 8.23
C ALA A 159 -6.56 3.79 9.32
N PRO A 160 -6.85 4.06 10.61
CA PRO A 160 -6.34 3.26 11.70
C PRO A 160 -6.61 1.76 11.44
N PRO A 161 -5.68 0.86 11.81
CA PRO A 161 -5.90 -0.58 11.65
C PRO A 161 -7.15 -1.01 12.41
N ASP A 162 -8.19 -1.38 11.65
CA ASP A 162 -9.46 -1.85 12.18
C ASP A 162 -9.90 -3.06 11.33
N PRO A 163 -10.02 -4.27 11.92
CA PRO A 163 -10.36 -5.47 11.17
C PRO A 163 -11.79 -5.46 10.60
N ASP A 164 -12.69 -4.64 11.16
CA ASP A 164 -14.08 -4.54 10.71
C ASP A 164 -14.29 -3.43 9.67
N ARG A 165 -13.27 -2.58 9.44
CA ARG A 165 -13.32 -1.48 8.48
C ARG A 165 -12.69 -1.87 7.15
N THR A 166 -13.48 -1.78 6.09
CA THR A 166 -12.97 -1.87 4.71
C THR A 166 -12.40 -0.52 4.27
N SER A 167 -11.08 -0.46 4.08
CA SER A 167 -10.39 0.70 3.50
C SER A 167 -10.37 0.62 1.96
N PRO A 168 -10.55 1.75 1.24
CA PRO A 168 -10.34 1.81 -0.20
C PRO A 168 -8.85 1.95 -0.59
N ILE A 169 -7.95 2.14 0.38
CA ILE A 169 -6.50 2.25 0.19
C ILE A 169 -5.87 0.87 0.34
N VAL A 170 -5.16 0.42 -0.69
CA VAL A 170 -4.60 -0.94 -0.72
C VAL A 170 -3.12 -0.93 -0.38
N LYS A 171 -2.76 -1.66 0.67
CA LYS A 171 -1.36 -1.82 1.10
C LYS A 171 -0.50 -2.51 0.04
N SER A 172 0.77 -2.14 0.00
CA SER A 172 1.77 -2.76 -0.86
C SER A 172 1.86 -4.26 -0.61
N SER A 173 1.96 -5.03 -1.69
CA SER A 173 2.21 -6.46 -1.64
C SER A 173 3.69 -6.80 -1.49
N ARG A 174 4.59 -5.81 -1.49
CA ARG A 174 6.03 -6.02 -1.46
C ARG A 174 6.48 -6.38 -0.05
N PRO A 175 7.24 -7.47 0.14
CA PRO A 175 7.75 -7.85 1.46
C PRO A 175 8.58 -6.72 2.09
N GLY A 176 8.20 -6.32 3.30
CA GLY A 176 8.90 -5.29 4.06
C GLY A 176 8.56 -3.83 3.70
N GLU A 177 7.67 -3.59 2.74
CA GLU A 177 7.14 -2.24 2.50
C GLU A 177 5.89 -1.97 3.35
N SER A 178 5.87 -0.83 4.04
CA SER A 178 4.69 -0.28 4.71
C SER A 178 3.88 0.61 3.75
N GLY A 179 2.58 0.68 3.99
CA GLY A 179 1.65 1.53 3.25
C GLY A 179 1.42 1.10 1.79
N PRO A 180 0.67 1.91 1.03
CA PRO A 180 0.41 1.67 -0.38
C PRO A 180 1.59 2.05 -1.26
N GLU A 181 1.70 1.37 -2.39
CA GLU A 181 2.59 1.77 -3.48
C GLU A 181 1.85 2.76 -4.38
N VAL A 182 2.35 3.99 -4.49
CA VAL A 182 1.67 5.07 -5.24
C VAL A 182 2.61 5.63 -6.30
N GLU A 183 2.11 5.77 -7.52
CA GLU A 183 2.79 6.43 -8.62
C GLU A 183 2.05 7.70 -9.05
N LEU A 184 2.81 8.74 -9.45
CA LEU A 184 2.27 9.90 -10.13
C LEU A 184 2.31 9.70 -11.65
N VAL A 185 1.16 9.80 -12.29
CA VAL A 185 0.99 9.57 -13.73
C VAL A 185 0.49 10.84 -14.41
N ARG A 186 1.16 11.26 -15.47
CA ARG A 186 0.68 12.34 -16.34
C ARG A 186 -0.35 11.83 -17.33
N ALA A 187 -1.58 12.33 -17.23
CA ALA A 187 -2.64 11.96 -18.13
C ALA A 187 -2.48 12.63 -19.51
N THR A 188 -2.88 11.90 -20.56
CA THR A 188 -3.01 12.45 -21.91
C THR A 188 -4.48 12.76 -22.19
N VAL A 189 -4.82 14.05 -22.28
CA VAL A 189 -6.19 14.50 -22.58
C VAL A 189 -6.55 14.16 -24.03
N LYS A 190 -7.68 13.46 -24.23
CA LYS A 190 -8.20 13.08 -25.56
C LYS A 190 -9.71 13.31 -25.60
N GLY A 191 -10.12 14.41 -26.21
CA GLY A 191 -11.53 14.82 -26.21
C GLY A 191 -12.02 15.06 -24.78
N ASN A 192 -13.12 14.42 -24.37
CA ASN A 192 -13.68 14.54 -23.02
C ASN A 192 -13.17 13.48 -22.04
N LYS A 193 -11.89 13.11 -22.14
CA LYS A 193 -11.30 12.04 -21.33
C LYS A 193 -9.82 12.29 -21.07
N ARG A 194 -9.31 11.66 -20.03
CA ARG A 194 -7.90 11.70 -19.63
C ARG A 194 -7.36 10.28 -19.57
N GLN A 195 -6.47 9.93 -20.49
CA GLN A 195 -5.86 8.59 -20.57
C GLN A 195 -4.63 8.52 -19.67
N LEU A 196 -4.59 7.56 -18.74
CA LEU A 196 -3.47 7.35 -17.82
C LEU A 196 -2.48 6.31 -18.35
N GLU A 197 -3.02 5.23 -18.92
CA GLU A 197 -2.25 4.05 -19.30
C GLU A 197 -2.77 3.47 -20.62
N SER A 198 -1.88 2.81 -21.36
CA SER A 198 -2.20 2.01 -22.53
C SER A 198 -1.47 0.68 -22.46
N ILE A 199 -2.24 -0.40 -22.38
CA ILE A 199 -1.76 -1.78 -22.32
C ILE A 199 -2.03 -2.46 -23.68
N LYS A 200 -1.02 -3.15 -24.23
CA LYS A 200 -1.19 -4.04 -25.38
C LYS A 200 -0.93 -5.48 -24.96
N ASN A 201 -1.88 -6.35 -25.30
CA ASN A 201 -1.78 -7.79 -25.06
C ASN A 201 -1.74 -8.54 -26.38
N LEU A 202 -0.85 -9.53 -26.51
CA LEU A 202 -0.75 -10.43 -27.65
C LEU A 202 -0.80 -11.88 -27.12
N PHE A 203 -1.63 -12.74 -27.72
CA PHE A 203 -1.88 -14.11 -27.22
C PHE A 203 -2.30 -14.19 -25.74
N GLY A 204 -2.99 -13.17 -25.22
CA GLY A 204 -3.39 -13.10 -23.81
C GLY A 204 -2.28 -12.70 -22.85
N GLN A 205 -1.05 -12.49 -23.32
CA GLN A 205 0.07 -11.98 -22.53
C GLN A 205 0.26 -10.48 -22.78
N GLN A 206 0.59 -9.73 -21.73
CA GLN A 206 0.96 -8.32 -21.84
C GLN A 206 2.33 -8.21 -22.55
N VAL A 207 2.38 -7.43 -23.63
CA VAL A 207 3.60 -7.20 -24.42
C VAL A 207 4.08 -5.76 -24.38
N GLU A 208 3.21 -4.81 -24.04
CA GLU A 208 3.57 -3.40 -23.91
C GLU A 208 2.67 -2.71 -22.89
N GLU A 209 3.28 -1.93 -22.00
CA GLU A 209 2.61 -1.04 -21.07
C GLU A 209 3.20 0.36 -21.25
N ASN A 210 2.35 1.34 -21.55
CA ASN A 210 2.78 2.72 -21.73
C ASN A 210 2.05 3.62 -20.74
N ARG A 211 2.85 4.17 -19.83
CA ARG A 211 2.44 5.08 -18.76
C ARG A 211 3.47 6.19 -18.65
N LYS A 212 2.99 7.44 -18.46
CA LYS A 212 3.87 8.60 -18.24
C LYS A 212 4.07 8.82 -16.75
N THR A 213 4.80 7.91 -16.12
CA THR A 213 5.11 7.98 -14.68
C THR A 213 6.13 9.07 -14.41
N ILE A 214 5.93 9.81 -13.33
CA ILE A 214 6.83 10.83 -12.80
C ILE A 214 7.37 10.30 -11.48
N SER A 215 8.69 10.35 -11.33
CA SER A 215 9.35 9.88 -10.12
C SER A 215 8.94 10.71 -8.91
N MET A 216 8.67 10.03 -7.81
CA MET A 216 8.38 10.63 -6.51
C MET A 216 9.23 9.96 -5.44
N GLU A 217 9.57 10.72 -4.41
CA GLU A 217 10.11 10.15 -3.17
C GLU A 217 8.96 9.93 -2.18
N ARG A 218 9.01 8.83 -1.44
CA ARG A 218 8.03 8.46 -0.42
C ARG A 218 8.70 8.42 0.95
N TRP A 219 8.04 9.01 1.95
CA TRP A 219 8.48 9.03 3.34
C TRP A 219 7.33 8.60 4.25
N GLU A 220 7.55 7.66 5.16
CA GLU A 220 6.63 7.41 6.27
C GLU A 220 6.97 8.40 7.39
N ILE A 221 6.15 9.44 7.56
CA ILE A 221 6.44 10.54 8.48
C ILE A 221 5.76 10.36 9.84
N ALA A 222 4.76 9.48 9.90
CA ALA A 222 4.10 8.99 11.09
C ALA A 222 3.43 7.64 10.76
N PRO A 223 3.08 6.81 11.76
CA PRO A 223 2.29 5.61 11.54
C PRO A 223 1.08 5.89 10.66
N THR A 224 0.89 5.11 9.58
CA THR A 224 -0.19 5.25 8.59
C THR A 224 -0.22 6.57 7.80
N VAL A 225 0.81 7.40 7.90
CA VAL A 225 0.90 8.67 7.16
C VAL A 225 2.16 8.74 6.30
N PHE A 226 1.94 8.86 5.00
CA PHE A 226 2.97 8.88 3.97
C PHE A 226 3.02 10.24 3.28
N ARG A 227 4.21 10.80 3.13
CA ARG A 227 4.48 12.00 2.36
C ARG A 227 5.12 11.62 1.03
N PHE A 228 4.66 12.26 -0.04
CA PHE A 228 5.20 12.11 -1.38
C PHE A 228 5.66 13.46 -1.93
N THR A 229 6.90 13.50 -2.39
CA THR A 229 7.54 14.70 -2.97
C THR A 229 7.94 14.44 -4.41
N VAL A 230 7.73 15.43 -5.27
CA VAL A 230 8.13 15.36 -6.69
C VAL A 230 9.47 16.08 -6.85
N SER A 231 10.48 15.41 -7.42
CA SER A 231 11.82 15.97 -7.56
C SER A 231 11.88 17.12 -8.58
N GLU A 232 11.02 17.10 -9.59
CA GLU A 232 10.96 18.12 -10.64
C GLU A 232 9.63 18.89 -10.61
N PRO A 233 9.63 20.22 -10.88
CA PRO A 233 8.39 20.98 -10.98
C PRO A 233 7.43 20.42 -12.03
N LEU A 234 6.17 20.22 -11.65
CA LEU A 234 5.18 19.67 -12.57
C LEU A 234 4.76 20.72 -13.63
N PRO A 235 4.88 20.41 -14.93
CA PRO A 235 4.37 21.31 -15.97
C PRO A 235 2.83 21.36 -15.96
N PRO A 236 2.21 22.39 -16.57
CA PRO A 236 0.76 22.43 -16.70
C PRO A 236 0.21 21.19 -17.40
N GLY A 237 -0.90 20.66 -16.89
CA GLY A 237 -1.49 19.42 -17.39
C GLY A 237 -2.44 18.73 -16.41
N GLU A 238 -2.83 17.51 -16.78
CA GLU A 238 -3.69 16.64 -15.99
C GLU A 238 -2.86 15.48 -15.43
N TYR A 239 -3.09 15.15 -14.17
CA TYR A 239 -2.29 14.20 -13.40
C TYR A 239 -3.19 13.33 -12.53
N ALA A 240 -2.69 12.16 -12.19
CA ALA A 240 -3.32 11.29 -11.21
C ALA A 240 -2.27 10.58 -10.35
N LEU A 241 -2.55 10.46 -9.06
CA LEU A 241 -1.88 9.52 -8.18
C LEU A 241 -2.65 8.21 -8.23
N ALA A 242 -1.97 7.12 -8.53
CA ALA A 242 -2.57 5.81 -8.65
C ALA A 242 -1.82 4.80 -7.78
N GLU A 243 -2.58 3.99 -7.07
CA GLU A 243 -2.01 2.85 -6.35
C GLU A 243 -1.59 1.77 -7.35
N ILE A 244 -0.46 1.13 -7.08
CA ILE A 244 0.07 0.02 -7.86
C ILE A 244 -0.17 -1.27 -7.10
N LEU A 245 -1.00 -2.11 -7.68
CA LEU A 245 -1.39 -3.41 -7.16
C LEU A 245 -0.57 -4.50 -7.89
N PRO A 246 -0.52 -5.74 -7.35
CA PRO A 246 0.15 -6.86 -8.01
C PRO A 246 -0.28 -7.11 -9.46
N ASP A 247 -1.54 -6.80 -9.77
CA ASP A 247 -2.19 -7.01 -11.07
C ASP A 247 -2.25 -5.75 -11.94
N GLY A 248 -1.67 -4.64 -11.48
CA GLY A 248 -1.55 -3.39 -12.23
C GLY A 248 -2.05 -2.17 -11.46
N MET A 249 -2.37 -1.10 -12.19
CA MET A 249 -2.84 0.15 -11.60
C MET A 249 -4.25 0.02 -11.01
N ASN A 250 -4.47 0.51 -9.79
CA ASN A 250 -5.81 0.66 -9.22
C ASN A 250 -6.65 1.59 -10.10
N LEU A 251 -7.90 1.21 -10.36
CA LEU A 251 -8.81 1.99 -11.20
C LEU A 251 -9.41 3.19 -10.47
N TYR A 252 -9.34 3.22 -9.14
CA TYR A 252 -9.71 4.40 -8.35
C TYR A 252 -8.46 5.21 -8.07
N VAL A 253 -8.37 6.38 -8.72
CA VAL A 253 -7.18 7.23 -8.72
C VAL A 253 -7.51 8.61 -8.16
N TRP A 254 -6.54 9.29 -7.58
CA TRP A 254 -6.70 10.68 -7.13
C TRP A 254 -6.24 11.63 -8.23
N ASP A 255 -7.18 12.30 -8.88
CA ASP A 255 -6.86 13.18 -10.01
C ASP A 255 -6.78 14.65 -9.60
N PHE A 256 -5.86 15.37 -10.25
CA PHE A 256 -5.72 16.81 -10.12
C PHE A 256 -5.19 17.38 -11.43
N GLY A 257 -5.24 18.70 -11.59
CA GLY A 257 -4.53 19.33 -12.68
C GLY A 257 -3.71 20.52 -12.24
N MET A 258 -2.58 20.67 -12.93
CA MET A 258 -1.64 21.77 -12.77
C MET A 258 -2.03 22.86 -13.75
N ASP A 259 -2.45 24.00 -13.23
CA ASP A 259 -2.65 25.21 -14.03
C ASP A 259 -1.32 25.98 -14.17
N SER A 260 -1.19 26.76 -15.24
CA SER A 260 -0.04 27.65 -15.37
C SER A 260 -0.09 28.72 -14.28
N THR A 261 1.03 28.97 -13.60
CA THR A 261 1.22 30.16 -12.76
C THR A 261 1.32 31.41 -13.64
N THR A 262 0.20 31.83 -14.24
CA THR A 262 0.13 33.15 -14.85
C THR A 262 -0.01 34.17 -13.74
N GLY A 263 1.09 34.83 -13.38
CA GLY A 263 1.04 36.12 -12.70
C GLY A 263 0.14 37.11 -13.47
N PRO A 264 -0.32 38.20 -12.83
CA PRO A 264 -1.26 39.14 -13.43
C PRO A 264 -0.79 39.58 -14.81
N LYS A 265 -1.65 39.39 -15.82
CA LYS A 265 -1.43 39.83 -17.20
C LYS A 265 -0.98 41.30 -17.20
N PRO A 266 0.14 41.68 -17.85
CA PRO A 266 0.52 43.08 -17.93
C PRO A 266 -0.64 43.86 -18.55
N ALA A 267 -1.12 44.87 -17.82
CA ALA A 267 -2.14 45.77 -18.31
C ALA A 267 -1.71 46.27 -19.69
N THR A 268 -2.53 45.97 -20.68
CA THR A 268 -2.31 46.43 -22.06
C THR A 268 -2.33 47.95 -22.00
N ARG A 269 -1.15 48.58 -22.12
CA ARG A 269 -1.05 50.04 -22.31
C ARG A 269 -1.83 50.36 -23.58
N THR A 270 -3.04 50.85 -23.40
CA THR A 270 -3.81 51.53 -24.44
C THR A 270 -2.96 52.67 -24.97
N LYS A 271 -2.48 52.53 -26.21
CA LYS A 271 -1.96 53.65 -27.01
C LYS A 271 -3.08 54.69 -27.11
N LYS A 272 -2.85 55.90 -26.59
CA LYS A 272 -3.65 57.07 -26.94
C LYS A 272 -3.43 57.39 -28.42
N PRO A 273 -4.48 57.70 -29.19
CA PRO A 273 -4.32 58.31 -30.50
C PRO A 273 -4.00 59.80 -30.32
N ASN A 274 -3.04 60.25 -31.14
CA ASN A 274 -2.57 61.62 -31.45
C ASN A 274 -2.88 62.75 -30.48
#